data_AF-A0A3E0HH98-F1
#
_entry.id   AF-A0A3E0HH98-F1
#
_cell.length_a   1.000
_cell.length_b   1.000
_cell.length_c   1.000
_cell.angle_alpha   90.00
_cell.angle_beta   90.00
_cell.angle_gamma   90.00
#
_symmetry.space_group_name_H-M   'P 1'
#
loop_
_entity.id
_entity.type
_entity.pdbx_description
1 polymer ?
#
loop_
_entity_poly.entity_id
_entity_poly.type
_entity_poly.pdbx_seq_one_letter_code
_entity_poly.pdbx_strand_id
1 'polypeptide(L)'
;MIKLNTTALLGMVFLAMVSCKNEAKKTDAQENSNQETVTTTTDVTGNYVSSEYEKRNEGYDWVSVTVKPAANDNIKIAVRSRADKKKPTCTFDALAKKANDSTYKAVINDKTVVFSFKNKQISIATANKEDNSFLNFYCSGGGSLAGSYHKIDGDLDQTQIDKTIFRKNVTLQGVGFNISTQKNGMETELTVAPYGLEIDNSAVTQNIDGNVVDVEIEDLNSDGSPEVLIYTQSDGSGSYGNVIGYSVNNKKSMSEIYFPPITENKELSKGYMGHDEFTIIETTLAQRFPIYTKEDTNATPTGGTRQINYKLVDGEASRKFVVKNSTDFNTNN
;
A
#
# COMPACT_ATOMS: atom_id res chain seq x y z
N MET A 1 -22.31 -58.31 -38.78
CA MET A 1 -23.37 -58.77 -39.70
C MET A 1 -24.68 -58.56 -38.97
N ILE A 2 -25.67 -57.75 -39.34
CA ILE A 2 -26.15 -57.04 -40.54
C ILE A 2 -26.96 -55.85 -39.97
N LYS A 3 -26.62 -54.58 -40.27
CA LYS A 3 -27.37 -53.56 -41.06
C LYS A 3 -28.87 -53.41 -40.72
N LEU A 4 -29.55 -52.26 -40.84
CA LEU A 4 -29.32 -50.82 -41.06
C LEU A 4 -30.72 -50.26 -41.39
N ASN A 5 -31.17 -49.15 -40.78
CA ASN A 5 -32.21 -48.16 -41.22
C ASN A 5 -33.62 -48.69 -41.63
N THR A 6 -34.75 -47.96 -41.56
CA THR A 6 -35.03 -46.60 -42.04
C THR A 6 -36.47 -46.19 -41.62
N THR A 7 -36.68 -44.88 -41.57
CA THR A 7 -37.86 -44.02 -41.36
C THR A 7 -39.14 -44.29 -42.19
N ALA A 8 -40.32 -43.99 -41.62
CA ALA A 8 -41.49 -43.24 -42.20
C ALA A 8 -42.71 -43.35 -41.24
N LEU A 9 -43.23 -42.30 -40.60
CA LEU A 9 -44.07 -41.16 -41.05
C LEU A 9 -45.60 -41.44 -41.03
N LEU A 10 -46.30 -40.57 -40.28
CA LEU A 10 -47.67 -40.04 -40.44
C LEU A 10 -48.90 -40.83 -39.95
N GLY A 11 -49.72 -40.17 -39.12
CA GLY A 11 -51.08 -40.59 -38.77
C GLY A 11 -51.70 -39.77 -37.63
N MET A 12 -52.12 -38.55 -37.93
CA MET A 12 -52.76 -37.58 -37.03
C MET A 12 -54.26 -37.89 -36.87
N VAL A 13 -54.81 -37.94 -35.66
CA VAL A 13 -56.25 -37.71 -35.40
C VAL A 13 -56.44 -36.95 -34.07
N PHE A 14 -57.11 -35.81 -34.20
CA PHE A 14 -57.51 -34.84 -33.18
C PHE A 14 -59.02 -34.99 -32.90
N LEU A 15 -59.48 -34.83 -31.65
CA LEU A 15 -60.80 -34.29 -31.20
C LEU A 15 -60.89 -34.48 -29.67
N ALA A 16 -60.64 -33.50 -28.79
CA ALA A 16 -61.29 -32.21 -28.50
C ALA A 16 -62.56 -32.32 -27.62
N MET A 17 -62.86 -31.21 -26.90
CA MET A 17 -64.06 -30.83 -26.10
C MET A 17 -63.78 -30.86 -24.57
N VAL A 18 -63.97 -29.84 -23.71
CA VAL A 18 -64.67 -28.52 -23.66
C VAL A 18 -64.01 -27.79 -22.45
N SER A 19 -63.81 -26.47 -22.34
CA SER A 19 -64.80 -25.39 -22.22
C SER A 19 -64.08 -24.06 -21.91
N CYS A 20 -64.47 -22.98 -22.59
CA CYS A 20 -64.15 -21.60 -22.20
C CYS A 20 -65.45 -20.82 -21.96
N LYS A 21 -65.47 -19.99 -20.92
CA LYS A 21 -66.30 -18.79 -20.84
C LYS A 21 -65.48 -17.67 -20.18
N ASN A 22 -65.16 -16.64 -20.96
CA ASN A 22 -64.66 -15.31 -20.54
C ASN A 22 -65.85 -14.47 -19.99
N GLU A 23 -65.70 -13.35 -19.28
CA GLU A 23 -64.70 -12.26 -19.31
C GLU A 23 -64.55 -11.57 -17.94
N ALA A 24 -63.38 -10.96 -17.67
CA ALA A 24 -63.25 -9.51 -17.47
C ALA A 24 -61.78 -9.09 -17.26
N LYS A 25 -61.32 -8.08 -18.01
CA LYS A 25 -60.00 -7.42 -17.96
C LYS A 25 -60.02 -6.21 -17.02
N LYS A 26 -58.95 -6.03 -16.24
CA LYS A 26 -58.13 -4.79 -16.01
C LYS A 26 -56.95 -5.16 -15.07
N THR A 27 -55.68 -5.15 -15.51
CA THR A 27 -54.70 -4.01 -15.50
C THR A 27 -54.30 -3.67 -14.06
N ASP A 28 -53.07 -3.70 -13.54
CA ASP A 28 -51.68 -3.90 -14.04
C ASP A 28 -50.78 -4.27 -12.84
N ALA A 29 -49.71 -5.05 -13.08
CA ALA A 29 -48.35 -4.85 -12.56
C ALA A 29 -47.52 -6.12 -12.85
N GLN A 30 -46.67 -6.05 -13.87
CA GLN A 30 -45.73 -7.11 -14.23
C GLN A 30 -44.61 -7.20 -13.19
N GLU A 31 -44.56 -8.30 -12.45
CA GLU A 31 -43.30 -8.83 -11.91
C GLU A 31 -42.51 -9.41 -13.08
N ASN A 32 -41.55 -8.64 -13.60
CA ASN A 32 -40.51 -9.18 -14.46
C ASN A 32 -39.34 -9.60 -13.58
N SER A 33 -39.07 -10.90 -13.58
CA SER A 33 -37.88 -11.51 -13.03
C SER A 33 -36.63 -10.92 -13.69
N ASN A 34 -35.94 -10.02 -13.00
CA ASN A 34 -34.54 -9.79 -13.26
C ASN A 34 -33.75 -10.74 -12.36
N GLN A 35 -33.08 -11.70 -12.99
CA GLN A 35 -31.96 -12.40 -12.38
C GLN A 35 -30.97 -11.33 -11.91
N GLU A 36 -30.90 -11.12 -10.61
CA GLU A 36 -29.73 -10.52 -9.99
C GLU A 36 -28.56 -11.48 -10.27
N THR A 37 -27.75 -11.13 -11.26
CA THR A 37 -26.32 -11.47 -11.21
C THR A 37 -25.78 -10.83 -9.94
N VAL A 38 -25.78 -11.61 -8.86
CA VAL A 38 -25.01 -11.33 -7.65
C VAL A 38 -23.55 -11.40 -8.08
N THR A 39 -23.01 -10.26 -8.48
CA THR A 39 -21.57 -10.07 -8.57
C THR A 39 -21.07 -10.16 -7.12
N THR A 40 -20.67 -11.35 -6.69
CA THR A 40 -19.96 -11.54 -5.42
C THR A 40 -18.63 -10.81 -5.53
N THR A 41 -18.61 -9.52 -5.25
CA THR A 41 -17.40 -8.81 -4.87
C THR A 41 -16.93 -9.45 -3.58
N THR A 42 -15.94 -10.33 -3.66
CA THR A 42 -15.31 -10.95 -2.50
C THR A 42 -14.69 -9.82 -1.68
N ASP A 43 -15.32 -9.45 -0.56
CA ASP A 43 -14.73 -8.46 0.34
C ASP A 43 -13.49 -9.06 1.02
N VAL A 44 -12.34 -8.71 0.46
CA VAL A 44 -11.01 -9.13 0.92
C VAL A 44 -10.53 -8.35 2.15
N THR A 45 -11.21 -7.27 2.53
CA THR A 45 -10.79 -6.41 3.65
C THR A 45 -11.04 -7.08 5.00
N GLY A 46 -10.24 -6.72 6.02
CA GLY A 46 -10.37 -7.24 7.37
C GLY A 46 -9.09 -7.87 7.90
N ASN A 47 -9.23 -8.63 8.99
CA ASN A 47 -8.12 -9.22 9.73
C ASN A 47 -8.04 -10.72 9.44
N TYR A 48 -6.84 -11.20 9.16
CA TYR A 48 -6.52 -12.60 8.98
C TYR A 48 -5.44 -13.00 9.98
N VAL A 49 -5.46 -14.24 10.46
CA VAL A 49 -4.50 -14.71 11.48
C VAL A 49 -3.99 -16.11 11.17
N SER A 50 -2.81 -16.43 11.68
CA SER A 50 -2.29 -17.80 11.69
C SER A 50 -3.11 -18.66 12.67
N SER A 51 -3.04 -19.98 12.50
CA SER A 51 -3.79 -20.95 13.34
C SER A 51 -3.54 -20.79 14.84
N GLU A 52 -2.35 -20.33 15.22
CA GLU A 52 -1.92 -20.21 16.61
C GLU A 52 -2.59 -19.06 17.36
N TYR A 53 -3.24 -18.14 16.65
CA TYR A 53 -3.94 -17.01 17.27
C TYR A 53 -5.07 -17.43 18.22
N GLU A 54 -5.70 -18.58 17.98
CA GLU A 54 -6.70 -19.17 18.88
C GLU A 54 -6.09 -19.49 20.26
N LYS A 55 -4.80 -19.83 20.29
CA LYS A 55 -4.04 -20.17 21.50
C LYS A 55 -3.19 -19.01 22.04
N ARG A 56 -3.45 -17.77 21.59
CA ARG A 56 -2.65 -16.60 21.99
C ARG A 56 -2.60 -16.40 23.51
N ASN A 57 -3.66 -16.72 24.23
CA ASN A 57 -3.71 -16.61 25.69
C ASN A 57 -2.87 -17.68 26.41
N GLU A 58 -2.53 -18.78 25.74
CA GLU A 58 -1.63 -19.81 26.27
C GLU A 58 -0.15 -19.46 26.04
N GLY A 59 0.14 -18.38 25.31
CA GLY A 59 1.51 -17.93 25.06
C GLY A 59 2.10 -18.32 23.73
N TYR A 60 1.31 -18.89 22.81
CA TYR A 60 1.78 -19.22 21.47
C TYR A 60 2.11 -17.95 20.67
N ASP A 61 3.11 -18.07 19.81
CA ASP A 61 3.38 -17.06 18.79
C ASP A 61 2.31 -17.11 17.70
N TRP A 62 1.94 -15.95 17.19
CA TRP A 62 0.98 -15.84 16.11
C TRP A 62 1.34 -14.66 15.21
N VAL A 63 0.83 -14.71 13.99
CA VAL A 63 1.00 -13.67 12.98
C VAL A 63 -0.36 -13.27 12.42
N SER A 64 -0.56 -11.98 12.24
CA SER A 64 -1.77 -11.40 11.63
C SER A 64 -1.45 -10.72 10.31
N VAL A 65 -2.43 -10.67 9.43
CA VAL A 65 -2.44 -9.91 8.18
C VAL A 65 -3.68 -9.04 8.17
N THR A 66 -3.49 -7.73 8.22
CA THR A 66 -4.56 -6.74 8.12
C THR A 66 -4.63 -6.22 6.70
N VAL A 67 -5.83 -6.25 6.11
CA VAL A 67 -6.11 -5.80 4.74
C VAL A 67 -7.04 -4.59 4.79
N LYS A 68 -6.56 -3.45 4.32
CA LYS A 68 -7.33 -2.20 4.21
C LYS A 68 -7.44 -1.75 2.75
N PRO A 69 -8.55 -1.10 2.35
CA PRO A 69 -8.67 -0.54 1.01
C PRO A 69 -7.65 0.59 0.77
N ALA A 70 -7.29 0.79 -0.49
CA ALA A 70 -6.48 1.90 -0.98
C ALA A 70 -7.03 2.42 -2.32
N ALA A 71 -6.49 3.53 -2.83
CA ALA A 71 -6.91 4.10 -4.11
C ALA A 71 -6.74 3.10 -5.28
N ASN A 72 -7.57 3.25 -6.32
CA ASN A 72 -7.57 2.43 -7.54
C ASN A 72 -7.80 0.93 -7.27
N ASP A 73 -8.74 0.61 -6.37
CA ASP A 73 -9.07 -0.75 -5.93
C ASP A 73 -7.89 -1.57 -5.38
N ASN A 74 -6.79 -0.90 -5.04
CA ASN A 74 -5.63 -1.53 -4.40
C ASN A 74 -5.90 -1.78 -2.92
N ILE A 75 -4.99 -2.51 -2.28
CA ILE A 75 -5.07 -2.78 -0.84
C ILE A 75 -3.75 -2.48 -0.14
N LYS A 76 -3.84 -1.96 1.09
CA LYS A 76 -2.73 -1.93 2.04
C LYS A 76 -2.74 -3.22 2.84
N ILE A 77 -1.62 -3.94 2.82
CA ILE A 77 -1.34 -5.12 3.62
C ILE A 77 -0.43 -4.70 4.77
N ALA A 78 -0.78 -5.07 5.99
CA ALA A 78 0.08 -4.96 7.15
C ALA A 78 0.16 -6.31 7.86
N VAL A 79 1.36 -6.87 7.99
CA VAL A 79 1.63 -8.10 8.74
C VAL A 79 2.27 -7.74 10.05
N ARG A 80 1.69 -8.24 11.15
CA ARG A 80 2.17 -8.00 12.52
C ARG A 80 2.14 -9.30 13.30
N SER A 81 3.21 -9.61 13.99
CA SER A 81 3.26 -10.73 14.93
C SER A 81 2.90 -10.29 16.35
N ARG A 82 2.76 -11.28 17.23
CA ARG A 82 2.81 -11.09 18.67
C ARG A 82 4.07 -10.32 19.12
N ALA A 83 3.96 -9.48 20.14
CA ALA A 83 5.02 -8.62 20.67
C ALA A 83 4.98 -8.32 22.19
N ASP A 84 3.98 -8.81 22.94
CA ASP A 84 3.89 -8.61 24.41
C ASP A 84 4.93 -9.40 25.22
N LYS A 85 5.31 -10.59 24.75
CA LYS A 85 6.24 -11.49 25.47
C LYS A 85 7.69 -11.38 25.01
N LYS A 86 7.89 -11.00 23.75
CA LYS A 86 9.20 -10.91 23.09
C LYS A 86 9.13 -9.92 21.94
N LYS A 87 10.29 -9.59 21.36
CA LYS A 87 10.36 -8.75 20.16
C LYS A 87 9.50 -9.34 19.02
N PRO A 88 8.86 -8.50 18.19
CA PRO A 88 8.10 -8.96 17.03
C PRO A 88 8.93 -9.90 16.15
N THR A 89 8.31 -11.00 15.73
CA THR A 89 8.92 -11.99 14.85
C THR A 89 8.64 -11.75 13.38
N CYS A 90 7.52 -11.14 13.00
CA CYS A 90 7.19 -10.82 11.61
C CYS A 90 6.54 -9.44 11.53
N THR A 91 7.13 -8.55 10.72
CA THR A 91 6.61 -7.19 10.50
C THR A 91 6.84 -6.79 9.05
N PHE A 92 5.77 -6.43 8.35
CA PHE A 92 5.81 -6.11 6.92
C PHE A 92 4.63 -5.23 6.54
N ASP A 93 4.86 -4.22 5.69
CA ASP A 93 3.80 -3.47 5.01
C ASP A 93 4.00 -3.49 3.50
N ALA A 94 2.90 -3.48 2.75
CA ALA A 94 2.92 -3.31 1.31
C ALA A 94 1.64 -2.67 0.77
N LEU A 95 1.80 -1.91 -0.31
CA LEU A 95 0.70 -1.54 -1.19
C LEU A 95 0.60 -2.58 -2.31
N ALA A 96 -0.46 -3.40 -2.29
CA ALA A 96 -0.67 -4.45 -3.28
C ALA A 96 -1.68 -4.01 -4.34
N LYS A 97 -1.28 -4.12 -5.60
CA LYS A 97 -2.09 -3.77 -6.77
C LYS A 97 -3.06 -4.90 -7.12
N LYS A 98 -4.30 -4.56 -7.45
CA LYS A 98 -5.30 -5.55 -7.86
C LYS A 98 -4.88 -6.20 -9.19
N ALA A 99 -4.78 -7.53 -9.21
CA ALA A 99 -4.54 -8.30 -10.44
C ALA A 99 -5.83 -8.92 -10.99
N ASN A 100 -6.71 -9.38 -10.09
CA ASN A 100 -8.09 -9.79 -10.35
C ASN A 100 -8.87 -9.77 -9.03
N ASP A 101 -10.14 -10.20 -9.02
CA ASP A 101 -11.03 -10.14 -7.84
C ASP A 101 -10.60 -10.98 -6.64
N SER A 102 -9.63 -11.88 -6.82
CA SER A 102 -9.12 -12.77 -5.77
C SER A 102 -7.62 -12.67 -5.59
N THR A 103 -6.91 -11.85 -6.36
CA THR A 103 -5.45 -11.82 -6.38
C THR A 103 -4.94 -10.39 -6.43
N TYR A 104 -4.01 -10.10 -5.53
CA TYR A 104 -3.30 -8.83 -5.46
C TYR A 104 -1.79 -9.09 -5.51
N LYS A 105 -1.03 -8.12 -6.01
CA LYS A 105 0.43 -8.25 -6.19
C LYS A 105 1.17 -7.01 -5.71
N ALA A 106 2.28 -7.21 -5.02
CA ALA A 106 3.24 -6.16 -4.70
C ALA A 106 4.60 -6.52 -5.30
N VAL A 107 5.29 -5.54 -5.89
CA VAL A 107 6.67 -5.71 -6.35
C VAL A 107 7.58 -5.10 -5.31
N ILE A 108 8.51 -5.88 -4.78
CA ILE A 108 9.38 -5.51 -3.66
C ILE A 108 10.77 -6.06 -3.95
N ASN A 109 11.77 -5.19 -4.06
CA ASN A 109 13.15 -5.55 -4.43
C ASN A 109 13.18 -6.50 -5.66
N ASP A 110 12.47 -6.12 -6.73
CA ASP A 110 12.29 -6.88 -7.98
C ASP A 110 11.59 -8.24 -7.85
N LYS A 111 11.11 -8.60 -6.67
CA LYS A 111 10.33 -9.83 -6.43
C LYS A 111 8.84 -9.51 -6.38
N THR A 112 8.04 -10.33 -7.05
CA THR A 112 6.58 -10.21 -7.01
C THR A 112 6.02 -11.07 -5.89
N VAL A 113 5.46 -10.44 -4.86
CA VAL A 113 4.69 -11.09 -3.80
C VAL A 113 3.22 -11.12 -4.22
N VAL A 114 2.58 -12.27 -4.07
CA VAL A 114 1.20 -12.54 -4.48
C VAL A 114 0.36 -12.83 -3.23
N PHE A 115 -0.77 -12.12 -3.13
CA PHE A 115 -1.79 -12.29 -2.09
C PHE A 115 -3.04 -12.88 -2.74
N SER A 116 -3.36 -14.13 -2.42
CA SER A 116 -4.47 -14.87 -3.01
C SER A 116 -5.59 -15.08 -1.99
N PHE A 117 -6.81 -14.70 -2.33
CA PHE A 117 -7.97 -14.76 -1.45
C PHE A 117 -8.94 -15.86 -1.88
N LYS A 118 -9.25 -16.78 -0.96
CA LYS A 118 -10.21 -17.86 -1.21
C LYS A 118 -10.79 -18.37 0.10
N ASN A 119 -12.10 -18.64 0.16
CA ASN A 119 -12.74 -19.28 1.32
C ASN A 119 -12.41 -18.61 2.67
N LYS A 120 -12.54 -17.27 2.75
CA LYS A 120 -12.15 -16.49 3.95
C LYS A 120 -10.68 -16.72 4.38
N GLN A 121 -9.79 -16.98 3.44
CA GLN A 121 -8.35 -17.08 3.68
C GLN A 121 -7.58 -16.17 2.75
N ILE A 122 -6.43 -15.72 3.21
CA ILE A 122 -5.39 -15.11 2.40
C ILE A 122 -4.17 -16.04 2.40
N SER A 123 -3.65 -16.34 1.22
CA SER A 123 -2.37 -17.02 1.04
C SER A 123 -1.34 -16.04 0.50
N ILE A 124 -0.16 -16.01 1.13
CA ILE A 124 0.98 -15.17 0.76
C ILE A 124 2.08 -16.06 0.22
N ALA A 125 2.60 -15.74 -0.96
CA ALA A 125 3.74 -16.41 -1.58
C ALA A 125 4.41 -15.48 -2.59
N THR A 126 5.60 -15.82 -3.07
CA THR A 126 6.16 -15.19 -4.27
C THR A 126 5.58 -15.79 -5.55
N ALA A 127 5.53 -14.99 -6.62
CA ALA A 127 5.05 -15.45 -7.92
C ALA A 127 5.92 -16.60 -8.47
N ASN A 128 7.23 -16.52 -8.28
CA ASN A 128 8.16 -17.62 -8.52
C ASN A 128 8.48 -18.31 -7.18
N LYS A 129 8.25 -19.62 -7.09
CA LYS A 129 8.46 -20.40 -5.85
C LYS A 129 9.91 -20.43 -5.39
N GLU A 130 10.87 -20.32 -6.30
CA GLU A 130 12.30 -20.30 -5.97
C GLU A 130 12.68 -19.05 -5.16
N ASP A 131 11.89 -17.98 -5.30
CA ASP A 131 12.08 -16.72 -4.57
C ASP A 131 11.42 -16.73 -3.19
N ASN A 132 10.74 -17.80 -2.75
CA ASN A 132 9.98 -17.79 -1.49
C ASN A 132 10.85 -17.49 -0.26
N SER A 133 12.15 -17.81 -0.31
CA SER A 133 13.10 -17.48 0.76
C SER A 133 13.22 -15.98 1.00
N PHE A 134 12.89 -15.13 0.01
CA PHE A 134 12.79 -13.69 0.17
C PHE A 134 11.81 -13.29 1.29
N LEU A 135 10.71 -14.02 1.44
CA LEU A 135 9.69 -13.72 2.46
C LEU A 135 10.18 -14.00 3.89
N ASN A 136 11.28 -14.74 4.04
CA ASN A 136 11.91 -14.96 5.35
C ASN A 136 12.58 -13.69 5.87
N PHE A 137 13.00 -12.75 4.98
CA PHE A 137 13.66 -11.51 5.38
C PHE A 137 12.79 -10.64 6.31
N TYR A 138 11.48 -10.72 6.16
CA TYR A 138 10.52 -9.94 6.96
C TYR A 138 10.14 -10.62 8.27
N CYS A 139 10.73 -11.78 8.55
CA CYS A 139 10.53 -12.54 9.76
C CYS A 139 11.87 -12.91 10.43
N SER A 140 11.86 -13.13 11.73
CA SER A 140 13.02 -13.60 12.50
C SER A 140 12.77 -15.00 13.06
N GLY A 141 13.83 -15.66 13.55
CA GLY A 141 13.74 -17.00 14.14
C GLY A 141 13.41 -18.12 13.16
N GLY A 142 13.69 -17.92 11.86
CA GLY A 142 13.38 -18.90 10.80
C GLY A 142 11.93 -18.86 10.31
N GLY A 143 11.13 -17.87 10.73
CA GLY A 143 9.77 -17.65 10.23
C GLY A 143 9.75 -17.13 8.79
N SER A 144 8.54 -17.10 8.21
CA SER A 144 8.29 -16.57 6.87
C SER A 144 6.92 -15.89 6.81
N LEU A 145 6.77 -14.89 5.94
CA LEU A 145 5.44 -14.39 5.56
C LEU A 145 4.68 -15.40 4.69
N ALA A 146 5.39 -16.35 4.06
CA ALA A 146 4.77 -17.35 3.23
C ALA A 146 3.86 -18.26 4.07
N GLY A 147 2.60 -18.38 3.67
CA GLY A 147 1.63 -19.14 4.46
C GLY A 147 0.19 -18.83 4.08
N SER A 148 -0.72 -19.45 4.83
CA SER A 148 -2.15 -19.16 4.74
C SER A 148 -2.66 -18.67 6.09
N TYR A 149 -3.53 -17.67 6.04
CA TYR A 149 -4.09 -17.01 7.21
C TYR A 149 -5.60 -16.97 7.06
N HIS A 150 -6.32 -17.23 8.16
CA HIS A 150 -7.77 -17.32 8.17
C HIS A 150 -8.39 -16.01 8.63
N LYS A 151 -9.42 -15.53 7.93
CA LYS A 151 -10.16 -14.33 8.29
C LYS A 151 -10.86 -14.56 9.62
N ILE A 152 -10.74 -13.60 10.52
CA ILE A 152 -11.49 -13.56 11.78
C ILE A 152 -12.59 -12.51 11.71
N ASP A 153 -13.63 -12.73 12.49
CA ASP A 153 -14.64 -11.70 12.73
C ASP A 153 -14.19 -10.83 13.91
N GLY A 154 -14.21 -9.51 13.74
CA GLY A 154 -13.81 -8.54 14.76
C GLY A 154 -12.33 -8.13 14.73
N ASP A 155 -11.91 -7.47 15.81
CA ASP A 155 -10.61 -6.84 15.93
C ASP A 155 -9.52 -7.77 16.48
N LEU A 156 -8.27 -7.47 16.10
CA LEU A 156 -7.09 -8.11 16.66
C LEU A 156 -6.87 -7.69 18.11
N ASP A 157 -6.31 -8.60 18.92
CA ASP A 157 -5.92 -8.31 20.30
C ASP A 157 -4.80 -7.28 20.35
N GLN A 158 -5.19 -6.04 20.62
CA GLN A 158 -4.28 -4.91 20.66
C GLN A 158 -3.30 -4.99 21.83
N THR A 159 -3.51 -5.83 22.85
CA THR A 159 -2.59 -5.93 23.98
C THR A 159 -1.34 -6.76 23.67
N GLN A 160 -1.45 -7.67 22.70
CA GLN A 160 -0.39 -8.63 22.37
C GLN A 160 0.32 -8.35 21.05
N ILE A 161 -0.22 -7.46 20.21
CA ILE A 161 0.27 -7.23 18.85
C ILE A 161 1.44 -6.24 18.78
N ASP A 162 2.33 -6.45 17.82
CA ASP A 162 3.33 -5.47 17.38
C ASP A 162 2.67 -4.11 17.06
N LYS A 163 3.26 -3.05 17.62
CA LYS A 163 2.78 -1.65 17.55
C LYS A 163 3.38 -0.83 16.43
N THR A 164 4.19 -1.44 15.56
CA THR A 164 4.73 -0.79 14.38
C THR A 164 3.61 -0.23 13.51
N ILE A 165 3.64 1.07 13.24
CA ILE A 165 2.62 1.79 12.45
C ILE A 165 2.95 1.69 10.96
N PHE A 166 4.21 1.94 10.61
CA PHE A 166 4.73 1.85 9.25
C PHE A 166 6.01 1.03 9.26
N ARG A 167 6.23 0.21 8.23
CA ARG A 167 7.50 -0.44 7.95
C ARG A 167 7.74 -0.58 6.46
N LYS A 168 8.86 -0.07 5.97
CA LYS A 168 9.32 -0.30 4.61
C LYS A 168 10.80 -0.64 4.58
N ASN A 169 11.16 -1.60 3.74
CA ASN A 169 12.54 -1.93 3.45
C ASN A 169 12.85 -1.58 2.00
N VAL A 170 13.99 -0.92 1.80
CA VAL A 170 14.47 -0.53 0.47
C VAL A 170 15.95 -0.88 0.34
N THR A 171 16.37 -1.25 -0.86
CA THR A 171 17.76 -1.65 -1.16
C THR A 171 18.19 -1.14 -2.52
N LEU A 172 19.41 -0.62 -2.61
CA LEU A 172 20.02 -0.20 -3.86
C LEU A 172 21.55 -0.32 -3.75
N GLN A 173 22.20 -0.82 -4.81
CA GLN A 173 23.67 -0.87 -4.91
C GLN A 173 24.40 -1.54 -3.72
N GLY A 174 23.74 -2.50 -3.06
CA GLY A 174 24.29 -3.26 -1.92
C GLY A 174 24.08 -2.61 -0.55
N VAL A 175 23.45 -1.44 -0.48
CA VAL A 175 23.05 -0.78 0.77
C VAL A 175 21.53 -0.87 0.90
N GLY A 176 21.05 -1.05 2.13
CA GLY A 176 19.62 -1.03 2.38
C GLY A 176 19.25 -0.31 3.66
N PHE A 177 17.96 0.00 3.77
CA PHE A 177 17.39 0.70 4.91
C PHE A 177 16.13 -0.02 5.39
N ASN A 178 16.02 -0.21 6.70
CA ASN A 178 14.77 -0.54 7.37
C ASN A 178 14.21 0.74 7.98
N ILE A 179 13.08 1.20 7.42
CA ILE A 179 12.36 2.37 7.92
C ILE A 179 11.16 1.86 8.69
N SER A 180 11.01 2.26 9.94
CA SER A 180 9.83 1.93 10.73
C SER A 180 9.38 3.09 11.60
N THR A 181 8.09 3.12 11.91
CA THR A 181 7.54 4.06 12.89
C THR A 181 6.72 3.36 13.97
N GLN A 182 6.70 3.98 15.15
CA GLN A 182 5.87 3.58 16.28
C GLN A 182 5.40 4.82 17.04
N LYS A 183 4.35 4.69 17.86
CA LYS A 183 3.94 5.81 18.73
C LYS A 183 4.94 5.95 19.88
N ASN A 184 5.34 7.19 20.15
CA ASN A 184 6.12 7.59 21.31
C ASN A 184 5.37 8.71 22.04
N GLY A 185 4.49 8.31 22.97
CA GLY A 185 3.52 9.23 23.56
C GLY A 185 2.51 9.74 22.53
N MET A 186 2.44 11.06 22.35
CA MET A 186 1.58 11.70 21.33
C MET A 186 2.25 11.79 19.96
N GLU A 187 3.58 11.73 19.91
CA GLU A 187 4.36 11.83 18.68
C GLU A 187 4.56 10.46 18.02
N THR A 188 5.00 10.49 16.77
CA THR A 188 5.43 9.29 16.06
C THR A 188 6.95 9.26 16.05
N GLU A 189 7.56 8.20 16.56
CA GLU A 189 9.01 8.00 16.45
C GLU A 189 9.32 7.28 15.14
N LEU A 190 10.18 7.88 14.33
CA LEU A 190 10.78 7.32 13.13
C LEU A 190 12.12 6.68 13.49
N THR A 191 12.33 5.45 13.03
CA THR A 191 13.63 4.76 13.06
C THR A 191 14.11 4.50 11.64
N VAL A 192 15.35 4.89 11.36
CA VAL A 192 16.06 4.66 10.10
C VAL A 192 17.28 3.80 10.39
N ALA A 193 17.19 2.51 10.06
CA ALA A 193 18.25 1.54 10.29
C ALA A 193 18.93 1.13 8.97
N PRO A 194 20.12 1.67 8.66
CA PRO A 194 20.88 1.23 7.50
C PRO A 194 21.49 -0.16 7.72
N TYR A 195 21.80 -0.85 6.63
CA TYR A 195 22.61 -2.05 6.61
C TYR A 195 23.40 -2.14 5.30
N GLY A 196 24.54 -2.85 5.35
CA GLY A 196 25.46 -2.95 4.21
C GLY A 196 26.48 -1.81 4.12
N LEU A 197 26.53 -0.93 5.12
CA LEU A 197 27.58 0.09 5.25
C LEU A 197 28.84 -0.52 5.88
N GLU A 198 30.01 -0.07 5.47
CA GLU A 198 31.30 -0.62 5.95
C GLU A 198 31.66 -0.19 7.38
N ILE A 199 31.34 1.05 7.77
CA ILE A 199 31.82 1.63 9.04
C ILE A 199 30.70 1.74 10.07
N ASP A 200 29.56 2.33 9.70
CA ASP A 200 28.49 2.61 10.65
C ASP A 200 27.13 2.20 10.10
N ASN A 201 26.49 1.24 10.77
CA ASN A 201 25.12 0.80 10.49
C ASN A 201 24.16 1.13 11.65
N SER A 202 24.54 2.06 12.52
CA SER A 202 23.72 2.44 13.67
C SER A 202 22.41 3.06 13.19
N ALA A 203 21.32 2.65 13.83
CA ALA A 203 20.02 3.24 13.54
C ALA A 203 19.95 4.67 14.09
N VAL A 204 19.29 5.55 13.33
CA VAL A 204 18.94 6.90 13.77
C VAL A 204 17.47 6.92 14.14
N THR A 205 17.14 7.55 15.26
CA THR A 205 15.76 7.77 15.69
C THR A 205 15.46 9.25 15.83
N GLN A 206 14.24 9.65 15.46
CA GLN A 206 13.74 11.01 15.67
C GLN A 206 12.21 11.01 15.75
N ASN A 207 11.65 11.97 16.47
CA ASN A 207 10.21 12.18 16.48
C ASN A 207 9.81 13.00 15.25
N ILE A 208 8.66 12.65 14.67
CA ILE A 208 8.06 13.33 13.53
C ILE A 208 6.64 13.76 13.87
N ASP A 209 6.21 14.89 13.29
CA ASP A 209 4.83 15.32 13.29
C ASP A 209 4.05 14.57 12.20
N GLY A 210 3.03 13.80 12.62
CA GLY A 210 2.22 12.96 11.74
C GLY A 210 2.81 11.58 11.44
N ASN A 211 2.78 11.17 10.18
CA ASN A 211 3.07 9.79 9.76
C ASN A 211 3.96 9.72 8.51
N VAL A 212 4.70 8.63 8.36
CA VAL A 212 5.37 8.29 7.10
C VAL A 212 4.33 7.78 6.10
N VAL A 213 4.32 8.35 4.90
CA VAL A 213 3.41 7.95 3.82
C VAL A 213 4.10 7.09 2.77
N ASP A 214 5.38 7.35 2.48
CA ASP A 214 6.19 6.49 1.62
C ASP A 214 7.70 6.66 1.87
N VAL A 215 8.50 5.76 1.29
CA VAL A 215 9.96 5.81 1.27
C VAL A 215 10.46 5.41 -0.11
N GLU A 216 11.36 6.19 -0.69
CA GLU A 216 12.03 5.86 -1.94
C GLU A 216 13.56 5.85 -1.74
N ILE A 217 14.26 5.08 -2.58
CA ILE A 217 15.73 4.99 -2.58
C ILE A 217 16.21 5.20 -4.02
N GLU A 218 17.25 6.02 -4.20
CA GLU A 218 17.87 6.27 -5.50
C GLU A 218 19.29 6.82 -5.31
N ASP A 219 20.19 6.57 -6.26
CA ASP A 219 21.49 7.22 -6.37
C ASP A 219 21.31 8.60 -7.05
N LEU A 220 20.85 9.59 -6.27
CA LEU A 220 20.35 10.87 -6.78
C LEU A 220 21.45 11.75 -7.37
N ASN A 221 22.69 11.57 -6.94
CA ASN A 221 23.85 12.27 -7.47
C ASN A 221 24.75 11.39 -8.35
N SER A 222 24.38 10.12 -8.57
CA SER A 222 25.10 9.17 -9.44
C SER A 222 26.54 8.92 -9.00
N ASP A 223 26.79 8.86 -7.69
CA ASP A 223 28.12 8.60 -7.12
C ASP A 223 28.34 7.11 -6.76
N GLY A 224 27.34 6.26 -6.99
CA GLY A 224 27.37 4.85 -6.66
C GLY A 224 27.03 4.54 -5.19
N SER A 225 26.61 5.54 -4.42
CA SER A 225 26.08 5.43 -3.06
C SER A 225 24.65 6.00 -3.03
N PRO A 226 23.66 5.22 -2.60
CA PRO A 226 22.26 5.66 -2.70
C PRO A 226 21.88 6.67 -1.62
N GLU A 227 20.86 7.48 -1.91
CA GLU A 227 20.07 8.25 -0.95
C GLU A 227 18.75 7.55 -0.64
N VAL A 228 18.30 7.61 0.61
CA VAL A 228 16.94 7.25 1.02
C VAL A 228 16.15 8.49 1.39
N LEU A 229 14.96 8.64 0.82
CA LEU A 229 14.03 9.73 1.10
C LEU A 229 12.76 9.17 1.75
N ILE A 230 12.38 9.75 2.88
CA ILE A 230 11.23 9.37 3.69
C ILE A 230 10.23 10.51 3.64
N TYR A 231 9.05 10.24 3.10
CA TYR A 231 8.00 11.23 2.95
C TYR A 231 7.07 11.15 4.15
N THR A 232 6.90 12.28 4.83
CA THR A 232 6.03 12.40 6.00
C THR A 232 4.88 13.34 5.72
N GLN A 233 3.77 13.16 6.41
CA GLN A 233 2.59 14.00 6.30
C GLN A 233 2.02 14.29 7.70
N SER A 234 1.74 15.56 8.00
CA SER A 234 1.18 15.97 9.29
C SER A 234 -0.29 15.57 9.45
N ASP A 235 -0.75 15.42 10.70
CA ASP A 235 -2.11 14.94 11.04
C ASP A 235 -3.22 16.02 10.84
N GLY A 236 -2.85 17.22 10.38
CA GLY A 236 -3.77 18.33 10.13
C GLY A 236 -4.54 18.22 8.81
N SER A 237 -5.59 19.03 8.65
CA SER A 237 -6.42 19.05 7.42
C SER A 237 -5.67 19.52 6.18
N GLY A 238 -4.60 20.30 6.34
CA GLY A 238 -3.70 20.67 5.25
C GLY A 238 -2.73 19.53 4.89
N SER A 239 -2.58 18.53 5.77
CA SER A 239 -1.78 17.34 5.56
C SER A 239 -0.43 17.67 4.89
N TYR A 240 0.28 18.61 5.52
CA TYR A 240 1.52 19.18 5.01
C TYR A 240 2.58 18.10 4.93
N GLY A 241 3.23 18.02 3.80
CA GLY A 241 4.28 17.04 3.59
C GLY A 241 5.67 17.57 3.90
N ASN A 242 6.56 16.66 4.23
CA ASN A 242 7.98 16.93 4.43
C ASN A 242 8.82 15.74 3.93
N VAL A 243 10.09 16.00 3.65
CA VAL A 243 11.07 14.97 3.28
C VAL A 243 12.16 14.92 4.33
N ILE A 244 12.38 13.73 4.88
CA ILE A 244 13.54 13.39 5.69
C ILE A 244 14.46 12.53 4.81
N GLY A 245 15.66 13.02 4.53
CA GLY A 245 16.59 12.35 3.63
C GLY A 245 17.88 11.93 4.32
N TYR A 246 18.44 10.78 3.94
CA TYR A 246 19.80 10.38 4.30
C TYR A 246 20.58 10.01 3.06
N SER A 247 21.81 10.51 2.97
CA SER A 247 22.76 10.21 1.91
C SER A 247 23.85 9.29 2.40
N VAL A 248 24.16 8.26 1.60
CA VAL A 248 25.23 7.32 1.92
C VAL A 248 26.57 7.89 1.48
N ASN A 249 27.52 7.93 2.41
CA ASN A 249 28.87 8.44 2.16
C ASN A 249 29.80 7.29 1.78
N ASN A 250 30.02 7.10 0.47
CA ASN A 250 30.95 6.10 -0.08
C ASN A 250 30.70 4.67 0.43
N LYS A 251 29.44 4.28 0.65
CA LYS A 251 29.02 3.00 1.26
C LYS A 251 29.60 2.71 2.66
N LYS A 252 30.07 3.74 3.38
CA LYS A 252 30.72 3.58 4.69
C LYS A 252 29.86 4.04 5.85
N SER A 253 29.19 5.17 5.69
CA SER A 253 28.32 5.78 6.69
C SER A 253 27.17 6.51 5.98
N MET A 254 26.31 7.19 6.73
CA MET A 254 25.28 8.07 6.18
C MET A 254 25.24 9.41 6.90
N SER A 255 24.74 10.44 6.23
CA SER A 255 24.49 11.77 6.80
C SER A 255 23.11 12.26 6.37
N GLU A 256 22.48 13.08 7.21
CA GLU A 256 21.19 13.67 6.91
C GLU A 256 21.29 14.69 5.78
N ILE A 257 20.29 14.70 4.89
CA ILE A 257 20.14 15.65 3.80
C ILE A 257 19.24 16.79 4.26
N TYR A 258 19.70 18.02 4.10
CA TYR A 258 18.84 19.18 4.37
C TYR A 258 17.80 19.36 3.25
N PHE A 259 16.51 19.30 3.62
CA PHE A 259 15.39 19.64 2.74
C PHE A 259 14.82 21.00 3.14
N PRO A 260 14.85 22.03 2.27
CA PRO A 260 14.39 23.37 2.61
C PRO A 260 12.86 23.44 2.69
N PRO A 261 12.27 24.02 3.75
CA PRO A 261 10.84 24.25 3.82
C PRO A 261 10.37 25.17 2.70
N ILE A 262 9.29 24.78 2.01
CA ILE A 262 8.72 25.58 0.92
C ILE A 262 8.31 26.99 1.36
N THR A 263 7.93 27.14 2.62
CA THR A 263 7.54 28.42 3.25
C THR A 263 8.67 29.44 3.30
N GLU A 264 9.93 29.02 3.18
CA GLU A 264 11.08 29.93 3.09
C GLU A 264 11.21 30.58 1.70
N ASN A 265 10.59 30.00 0.67
CA ASN A 265 10.56 30.55 -0.68
C ASN A 265 9.26 31.32 -0.93
N LYS A 266 9.30 32.66 -0.80
CA LYS A 266 8.12 33.54 -0.94
C LYS A 266 7.41 33.44 -2.29
N GLU A 267 8.11 33.10 -3.35
CA GLU A 267 7.51 32.97 -4.68
C GLU A 267 6.83 31.61 -4.83
N LEU A 268 7.51 30.53 -4.45
CA LEU A 268 6.99 29.18 -4.61
C LEU A 268 5.91 28.80 -3.58
N SER A 269 5.87 29.48 -2.42
CA SER A 269 4.85 29.29 -1.39
C SER A 269 3.53 30.02 -1.66
N LYS A 270 3.41 30.79 -2.76
CA LYS A 270 2.14 31.44 -3.12
C LYS A 270 1.06 30.41 -3.38
N GLY A 271 -0.02 30.48 -2.59
CA GLY A 271 -1.15 29.56 -2.66
C GLY A 271 -0.88 28.17 -2.06
N TYR A 272 0.21 27.99 -1.32
CA TYR A 272 0.53 26.71 -0.68
C TYR A 272 -0.28 26.51 0.61
N MET A 273 -0.99 25.37 0.71
CA MET A 273 -1.71 24.96 1.93
C MET A 273 -1.53 23.46 2.26
N GLY A 274 -0.40 22.88 1.84
CA GLY A 274 -0.10 21.46 2.04
C GLY A 274 -0.63 20.56 0.94
N HIS A 275 -1.05 19.34 1.30
CA HIS A 275 -1.43 18.25 0.39
C HIS A 275 -0.31 17.87 -0.57
N ASP A 276 0.91 17.85 -0.04
CA ASP A 276 2.10 17.51 -0.79
C ASP A 276 2.15 16.03 -1.17
N GLU A 277 2.49 15.79 -2.42
CA GLU A 277 2.92 14.50 -2.94
C GLU A 277 4.39 14.60 -3.32
N PHE A 278 5.20 13.63 -2.89
CA PHE A 278 6.60 13.53 -3.25
C PHE A 278 6.86 12.27 -4.07
N THR A 279 7.78 12.37 -5.03
CA THR A 279 8.29 11.22 -5.77
C THR A 279 9.62 11.54 -6.43
N ILE A 280 10.46 10.53 -6.62
CA ILE A 280 11.68 10.60 -7.40
C ILE A 280 11.36 10.38 -8.88
N ILE A 281 11.76 11.34 -9.70
CA ILE A 281 11.71 11.25 -11.16
C ILE A 281 13.15 11.24 -11.66
N GLU A 282 13.60 10.08 -12.13
CA GLU A 282 15.01 9.80 -12.44
C GLU A 282 15.89 10.09 -11.22
N THR A 283 16.71 11.14 -11.25
CA THR A 283 17.60 11.56 -10.15
C THR A 283 17.15 12.89 -9.52
N THR A 284 15.86 13.17 -9.54
CA THR A 284 15.28 14.46 -9.12
C THR A 284 14.11 14.21 -8.18
N LEU A 285 14.10 14.87 -7.02
CA LEU A 285 12.93 14.85 -6.13
C LEU A 285 11.88 15.83 -6.66
N ALA A 286 10.67 15.36 -6.93
CA ALA A 286 9.53 16.20 -7.27
C ALA A 286 8.60 16.33 -6.06
N GLN A 287 8.18 17.56 -5.76
CA GLN A 287 7.11 17.89 -4.83
C GLN A 287 5.94 18.46 -5.64
N ARG A 288 4.74 17.92 -5.45
CA ARG A 288 3.50 18.40 -6.09
C ARG A 288 2.50 18.78 -5.02
N PHE A 289 1.84 19.92 -5.18
CA PHE A 289 0.73 20.33 -4.30
C PHE A 289 -0.29 21.18 -5.05
N PRO A 290 -1.57 21.17 -4.64
CA PRO A 290 -2.57 22.07 -5.17
C PRO A 290 -2.27 23.54 -4.85
N ILE A 291 -2.60 24.43 -5.78
CA ILE A 291 -2.50 25.88 -5.61
C ILE A 291 -3.87 26.42 -5.19
N TYR A 292 -3.91 27.14 -4.07
CA TYR A 292 -5.11 27.75 -3.53
C TYR A 292 -5.22 29.23 -3.90
N THR A 293 -6.43 29.63 -4.30
CA THR A 293 -6.84 31.03 -4.47
C THR A 293 -7.48 31.57 -3.19
N LYS A 294 -7.79 32.87 -3.15
CA LYS A 294 -8.29 33.53 -1.93
C LYS A 294 -9.69 33.04 -1.53
N GLU A 295 -10.46 32.60 -2.50
CA GLU A 295 -11.84 32.13 -2.35
C GLU A 295 -11.93 30.63 -2.07
N ASP A 296 -10.81 29.91 -2.16
CA ASP A 296 -10.78 28.46 -2.00
C ASP A 296 -10.96 28.06 -0.53
N THR A 297 -11.69 26.95 -0.34
CA THR A 297 -11.63 26.21 0.91
C THR A 297 -10.50 25.19 0.85
N ASN A 298 -10.04 24.70 2.01
CA ASN A 298 -9.00 23.67 2.08
C ASN A 298 -9.34 22.39 1.28
N ALA A 299 -10.63 22.07 1.11
CA ALA A 299 -11.08 20.86 0.41
C ALA A 299 -11.25 21.05 -1.11
N THR A 300 -11.24 22.28 -1.61
CA THR A 300 -11.59 22.60 -3.00
C THR A 300 -10.63 23.62 -3.60
N PRO A 301 -9.35 23.25 -3.84
CA PRO A 301 -8.41 24.12 -4.53
C PRO A 301 -8.80 24.30 -5.99
N THR A 302 -8.67 25.53 -6.52
CA THR A 302 -9.02 25.87 -7.90
C THR A 302 -7.86 26.43 -8.72
N GLY A 303 -6.71 26.74 -8.10
CA GLY A 303 -5.55 27.35 -8.74
C GLY A 303 -4.67 26.41 -9.57
N GLY A 304 -5.03 25.14 -9.71
CA GLY A 304 -4.21 24.13 -10.39
C GLY A 304 -3.27 23.37 -9.45
N THR A 305 -2.19 22.82 -9.98
CA THR A 305 -1.16 22.09 -9.23
C THR A 305 0.21 22.68 -9.52
N ARG A 306 0.99 22.96 -8.48
CA ARG A 306 2.41 23.31 -8.62
C ARG A 306 3.26 22.06 -8.48
N GLN A 307 4.23 21.90 -9.37
CA GLN A 307 5.32 20.93 -9.20
C GLN A 307 6.64 21.66 -9.05
N ILE A 308 7.39 21.31 -8.02
CA ILE A 308 8.75 21.82 -7.76
C ILE A 308 9.69 20.64 -7.86
N ASN A 309 10.74 20.79 -8.66
CA ASN A 309 11.76 19.77 -8.82
C ASN A 309 13.03 20.22 -8.10
N TYR A 310 13.60 19.34 -7.29
CA TYR A 310 14.79 19.58 -6.49
C TYR A 310 15.95 18.69 -6.94
N LYS A 311 17.15 19.26 -6.91
CA LYS A 311 18.40 18.52 -7.11
C LYS A 311 19.18 18.43 -5.81
N LEU A 312 19.77 17.26 -5.59
CA LEU A 312 20.74 17.06 -4.53
C LEU A 312 22.06 17.73 -4.92
N VAL A 313 22.62 18.54 -4.03
CA VAL A 313 23.92 19.18 -4.20
C VAL A 313 24.71 19.07 -2.90
N ASP A 314 26.03 19.13 -3.00
CA ASP A 314 26.89 19.23 -1.83
C ASP A 314 26.71 20.59 -1.15
N GLY A 315 26.48 20.57 0.17
CA GLY A 315 26.54 21.75 1.04
C GLY A 315 27.85 21.78 1.83
N GLU A 316 27.98 22.77 2.72
CA GLU A 316 29.20 22.94 3.52
C GLU A 316 29.39 21.82 4.56
N ALA A 317 28.31 21.37 5.19
CA ALA A 317 28.32 20.35 6.25
C ALA A 317 27.63 19.03 5.84
N SER A 318 26.60 19.12 5.01
CA SER A 318 25.86 17.98 4.48
C SER A 318 25.31 18.29 3.09
N ARG A 319 24.88 17.24 2.37
CA ARG A 319 24.14 17.43 1.12
C ARG A 319 22.80 18.09 1.40
N LYS A 320 22.30 18.83 0.41
CA LYS A 320 21.04 19.55 0.51
C LYS A 320 20.27 19.51 -0.80
N PHE A 321 18.96 19.63 -0.70
CA PHE A 321 18.11 19.86 -1.85
C PHE A 321 18.08 21.35 -2.21
N VAL A 322 18.22 21.65 -3.51
CA VAL A 322 18.02 22.98 -4.08
C VAL A 322 17.00 22.93 -5.19
N VAL A 323 16.18 23.97 -5.29
CA VAL A 323 15.18 24.08 -6.36
C VAL A 323 15.89 24.13 -7.72
N LYS A 324 15.54 23.18 -8.60
CA LYS A 324 15.97 23.15 -10.00
C LYS A 324 15.03 23.99 -10.87
N ASN A 325 13.73 23.73 -10.76
CA ASN A 325 12.68 24.48 -11.45
C ASN A 325 11.32 24.27 -10.77
N SER A 326 10.33 25.07 -11.18
CA SER A 326 8.93 24.92 -10.81
C SER A 326 8.05 25.04 -12.04
N THR A 327 6.91 24.38 -12.04
CA THR A 327 5.91 24.46 -13.12
C THR A 327 4.51 24.39 -12.52
N ASP A 328 3.64 25.27 -12.98
CA ASP A 328 2.23 25.31 -12.59
C ASP A 328 1.40 24.68 -13.70
N PHE A 329 0.56 23.70 -13.34
CA PHE A 329 -0.36 23.02 -14.23
C PHE A 329 -1.79 23.49 -13.91
N ASN A 330 -2.41 24.15 -14.87
CA ASN A 330 -3.80 24.60 -14.71
C ASN A 330 -4.77 23.42 -14.90
N THR A 331 -5.86 23.43 -14.14
CA THR A 331 -6.97 22.47 -14.25
C THR A 331 -7.86 22.69 -15.48
N ASN A 332 -7.57 23.72 -16.29
CA ASN A 332 -8.30 24.04 -17.52
C ASN A 332 -7.51 23.60 -18.75
N ASN A 333 -7.62 22.32 -19.10
CA ASN A 333 -7.47 21.81 -20.47
C ASN A 333 -8.37 20.59 -20.63
#